data_AF-A0A5E3ZX08-F1
#
_entry.id   AF-A0A5E3ZX08-F1
#
_cell.length_a   1.000
_cell.length_b   1.000
_cell.length_c   1.000
_cell.angle_alpha   90.00
_cell.angle_beta   90.00
_cell.angle_gamma   90.00
#
_symmetry.space_group_name_H-M   'P 1'
#
loop_
_entity.id
_entity.type
_entity.pdbx_description
1 polymer ?
#
loop_
_entity_poly.entity_id
_entity_poly.type
_entity_poly.pdbx_seq_one_letter_code
_entity_poly.pdbx_strand_id
1 'polypeptide(L)'
;LATDKWIAVTPPRVPQLHTLNQVVGTTDAVLIDWSVGLAFPCQRPFNHRNGIAEQPKWRILPNAPNVESANAWEDRFGGGPLGWTDLLYYAENVPTYLNHDWLQDWGTLQRFIPRDPTAVPVTVTVTHTEVNGFYTPGTMRDTPPAPKRT
;
A
#
# COMPACT_ATOMS: atom_id res chain seq x y z
N LEU A 1 -18.01 -7.42 37.27
CA LEU A 1 -16.84 -7.51 36.35
C LEU A 1 -17.30 -7.04 34.98
N ALA A 2 -16.58 -6.12 34.35
CA ALA A 2 -16.97 -5.59 33.03
C ALA A 2 -16.61 -6.58 31.92
N THR A 3 -17.51 -6.81 30.97
CA THR A 3 -17.39 -7.84 29.91
C THR A 3 -16.42 -7.45 28.80
N ASP A 4 -16.00 -6.19 28.71
CA ASP A 4 -15.06 -5.67 27.71
C ASP A 4 -13.58 -5.74 28.16
N LYS A 5 -13.31 -6.21 29.39
CA LYS A 5 -11.95 -6.32 29.95
C LYS A 5 -11.45 -7.76 29.91
N TRP A 6 -10.75 -8.12 28.83
CA TRP A 6 -10.15 -9.45 28.66
C TRP A 6 -8.70 -9.31 28.15
N ILE A 7 -7.91 -10.38 28.31
CA ILE A 7 -6.54 -10.47 27.81
C ILE A 7 -6.30 -11.86 27.21
N ALA A 8 -5.58 -11.89 26.09
CA ALA A 8 -5.02 -13.12 25.53
C ALA A 8 -3.50 -12.97 25.41
N VAL A 9 -2.78 -14.07 25.59
CA VAL A 9 -1.32 -14.11 25.53
C VAL A 9 -0.86 -15.27 24.65
N THR A 10 0.26 -15.09 23.98
CA THR A 10 0.94 -16.13 23.18
C THR A 10 2.28 -16.49 23.83
N PRO A 11 2.86 -17.67 23.56
CA PRO A 11 4.21 -18.00 24.03
C PRO A 11 5.24 -16.92 23.67
N PRO A 12 6.23 -16.66 24.53
CA PRO A 12 7.29 -15.70 24.24
C PRO A 12 8.16 -16.18 23.07
N ARG A 13 8.74 -15.24 22.34
CA ARG A 13 9.67 -15.49 21.23
C ARG A 13 10.85 -14.53 21.27
N VAL A 14 12.01 -14.99 20.81
CA VAL A 14 13.18 -14.13 20.52
C VAL A 14 13.24 -13.96 19.00
N PRO A 15 12.82 -12.81 18.44
CA PRO A 15 12.73 -12.64 16.99
C PRO A 15 14.11 -12.58 16.34
N GLN A 16 14.25 -13.23 15.18
CA GLN A 16 15.40 -13.02 14.31
C GLN A 16 15.13 -11.78 13.46
N LEU A 17 15.83 -10.69 13.77
CA LEU A 17 15.58 -9.39 13.16
C LEU A 17 16.55 -9.12 11.99
N HIS A 18 16.00 -8.57 10.92
CA HIS A 18 16.73 -8.01 9.78
C HIS A 18 16.27 -6.57 9.56
N THR A 19 17.13 -5.72 9.00
CA THR A 19 16.73 -4.33 8.70
C THR A 19 15.69 -4.31 7.59
N LEU A 20 14.82 -3.29 7.56
CA LEU A 20 13.82 -3.13 6.50
C LEU A 20 14.48 -3.15 5.12
N ASN A 21 15.64 -2.53 4.97
CA ASN A 21 16.38 -2.52 3.71
C ASN A 21 16.91 -3.91 3.29
N GLN A 22 17.22 -4.81 4.24
CA GLN A 22 17.58 -6.20 3.91
C GLN A 22 16.36 -7.03 3.50
N VAL A 23 15.18 -6.74 4.05
CA VAL A 23 13.93 -7.48 3.79
C VAL A 23 13.25 -7.02 2.51
N VAL A 24 13.09 -5.71 2.33
CA VAL A 24 12.39 -5.09 1.20
C VAL A 24 13.33 -4.81 0.03
N GLY A 25 14.59 -4.47 0.31
CA GLY A 25 15.55 -4.08 -0.71
C GLY A 25 15.25 -2.72 -1.35
N THR A 26 15.79 -2.52 -2.55
CA THR A 26 15.71 -1.28 -3.32
C THR A 26 15.15 -1.49 -4.74
N THR A 27 14.77 -2.73 -5.07
CA THR A 27 14.32 -3.13 -6.42
C THR A 27 12.85 -3.51 -6.46
N ASP A 28 12.36 -4.14 -5.39
CA ASP A 28 10.95 -4.47 -5.23
C ASP A 28 10.08 -3.20 -5.30
N ALA A 29 8.96 -3.31 -5.98
CA ALA A 29 7.95 -2.26 -6.03
C ALA A 29 7.24 -2.16 -4.68
N VAL A 30 7.15 -0.94 -4.15
CA VAL A 30 6.55 -0.65 -2.84
C VAL A 30 5.44 0.40 -3.01
N LEU A 31 4.29 0.17 -2.37
CA LEU A 31 3.33 1.25 -2.10
C LEU A 31 3.84 2.02 -0.88
N ILE A 32 4.45 3.18 -1.11
CA ILE A 32 4.96 4.04 -0.05
C ILE A 32 3.91 5.11 0.20
N ASP A 33 3.28 5.08 1.37
CA ASP A 33 2.25 6.06 1.71
C ASP A 33 2.85 7.48 1.67
N TRP A 34 2.03 8.45 1.26
CA TRP A 34 2.50 9.79 0.89
C TRP A 34 3.30 10.51 2.00
N SER A 35 2.98 10.25 3.27
CA SER A 35 3.61 10.91 4.41
C SER A 35 4.98 10.35 4.79
N VAL A 36 5.35 9.16 4.30
CA VAL A 36 6.58 8.47 4.70
C VAL A 36 7.66 8.45 3.62
N GLY A 37 7.38 8.98 2.42
CA GLY A 37 8.30 8.90 1.27
C GLY A 37 9.72 9.42 1.53
N LEU A 38 9.86 10.52 2.26
CA LEU A 38 11.18 11.10 2.56
C LEU A 38 12.01 10.23 3.53
N ALA A 39 11.36 9.44 4.38
CA ALA A 39 12.02 8.56 5.33
C ALA A 39 12.53 7.25 4.69
N PHE A 40 12.00 6.88 3.53
CA PHE A 40 12.34 5.64 2.80
C PHE A 40 12.86 5.94 1.38
N PRO A 41 13.96 6.71 1.23
CA PRO A 41 14.42 7.19 -0.07
C PRO A 41 15.01 6.09 -0.97
N CYS A 42 15.37 4.93 -0.40
CA CYS A 42 15.98 3.83 -1.13
C CYS A 42 14.96 2.79 -1.62
N GLN A 43 13.79 2.70 -0.99
CA GLN A 43 12.71 1.84 -1.44
C GLN A 43 12.10 2.44 -2.70
N ARG A 44 11.87 1.61 -3.70
CA ARG A 44 11.37 2.08 -4.99
C ARG A 44 9.84 2.05 -5.00
N PRO A 45 9.16 3.19 -5.20
CA PRO A 45 7.72 3.19 -5.45
C PRO A 45 7.38 2.31 -6.66
N PHE A 46 6.21 1.67 -6.65
CA PHE A 46 5.69 1.01 -7.85
C PHE A 46 5.55 2.04 -8.98
N ASN A 47 5.83 1.63 -10.22
CA ASN A 47 5.68 2.49 -11.38
C ASN A 47 4.31 2.29 -12.06
N HIS A 48 3.93 3.18 -12.96
CA HIS A 48 2.79 2.99 -13.86
C HIS A 48 3.16 3.39 -15.29
N ARG A 49 2.67 2.63 -16.27
CA ARG A 49 2.95 2.89 -17.70
C ARG A 49 1.75 2.49 -18.54
N ASN A 50 1.40 3.33 -19.53
CA ASN A 50 0.30 3.07 -20.47
C ASN A 50 -1.05 2.75 -19.76
N GLY A 51 -1.33 3.39 -18.62
CA GLY A 51 -2.54 3.15 -17.83
C GLY A 51 -2.52 1.90 -16.95
N ILE A 52 -1.39 1.18 -16.87
CA ILE A 52 -1.23 -0.05 -16.07
C ILE A 52 -0.23 0.22 -14.95
N ALA A 53 -0.62 -0.09 -13.72
CA ALA A 53 0.25 -0.01 -12.54
C ALA A 53 1.06 -1.30 -12.37
N GLU A 54 2.32 -1.16 -11.97
CA GLU A 54 3.16 -2.25 -11.48
C GLU A 54 2.60 -2.77 -10.15
N GLN A 55 2.64 -4.09 -9.96
CA GLN A 55 2.17 -4.76 -8.76
C GLN A 55 3.17 -4.59 -7.59
N PRO A 56 2.85 -3.83 -6.53
CA PRO A 56 3.71 -3.70 -5.36
C PRO A 56 3.72 -5.00 -4.55
N LYS A 57 4.87 -5.31 -3.95
CA LYS A 57 5.04 -6.44 -3.03
C LYS A 57 4.91 -6.05 -1.57
N TRP A 58 5.09 -4.77 -1.29
CA TRP A 58 5.15 -4.22 0.06
C TRP A 58 4.35 -2.93 0.13
N ARG A 59 3.86 -2.59 1.33
CA ARG A 59 3.37 -1.26 1.66
C ARG A 59 4.03 -0.75 2.94
N ILE A 60 4.46 0.51 2.94
CA ILE A 60 5.02 1.19 4.12
C ILE A 60 4.04 2.28 4.53
N LEU A 61 3.52 2.17 5.75
CA LEU A 61 2.49 3.03 6.31
C LEU A 61 3.06 3.89 7.45
N PRO A 62 2.49 5.08 7.71
CA PRO A 62 2.82 5.84 8.90
C PRO A 62 2.30 5.15 10.18
N ASN A 63 2.61 5.75 11.32
CA ASN A 63 2.11 5.32 12.63
C ASN A 63 0.58 5.36 12.74
N ALA A 64 0.03 4.66 13.73
CA ALA A 64 -1.41 4.42 13.87
C ALA A 64 -2.30 5.69 13.84
N PRO A 65 -1.93 6.85 14.42
CA PRO A 65 -2.74 8.06 14.32
C PRO A 65 -2.85 8.64 12.90
N ASN A 66 -1.86 8.38 12.05
CA ASN A 66 -1.75 9.00 10.72
C ASN A 66 -2.19 8.07 9.59
N VAL A 67 -2.32 6.75 9.84
CA VAL A 67 -2.70 5.77 8.81
C VAL A 67 -4.09 6.04 8.24
N GLU A 68 -5.01 6.55 9.04
CA GLU A 68 -6.36 6.90 8.58
C GLU A 68 -6.37 8.04 7.57
N SER A 69 -5.47 9.02 7.74
CA SER A 69 -5.30 10.11 6.79
C SER A 69 -4.65 9.64 5.49
N ALA A 70 -3.69 8.70 5.58
CA ALA A 70 -3.11 8.06 4.39
C ALA A 70 -4.19 7.30 3.62
N ASN A 71 -4.89 6.38 4.31
CA ASN A 71 -5.97 5.59 3.74
C ASN A 71 -7.06 6.46 3.08
N ALA A 72 -7.56 7.47 3.77
CA ALA A 72 -8.64 8.32 3.23
C ALA A 72 -8.21 9.14 2.02
N TRP A 73 -6.95 9.56 1.95
CA TRP A 73 -6.44 10.31 0.80
C TRP A 73 -6.32 9.44 -0.46
N GLU A 74 -5.93 8.18 -0.28
CA GLU A 74 -5.56 7.29 -1.38
C GLU A 74 -6.54 6.12 -1.58
N ASP A 75 -7.75 6.24 -1.02
CA ASP A 75 -8.81 5.24 -1.13
C ASP A 75 -9.42 5.14 -2.53
N ARG A 76 -10.33 4.17 -2.69
CA ARG A 76 -11.07 3.92 -3.93
C ARG A 76 -12.01 5.06 -4.34
N PHE A 77 -12.42 5.93 -3.42
CA PHE A 77 -13.32 7.05 -3.70
C PHE A 77 -12.53 8.25 -4.21
N GLY A 78 -11.30 8.46 -3.72
CA GLY A 78 -10.32 9.40 -4.28
C GLY A 78 -9.65 8.91 -5.57
N GLY A 79 -9.85 7.63 -5.94
CA GLY A 79 -9.22 7.02 -7.12
C GLY A 79 -7.76 6.62 -6.89
N GLY A 80 -7.33 6.53 -5.63
CA GLY A 80 -5.97 6.16 -5.26
C GLY A 80 -5.69 4.66 -5.32
N PRO A 81 -4.43 4.26 -5.06
CA PRO A 81 -3.96 2.89 -5.21
C PRO A 81 -4.73 1.85 -4.39
N LEU A 82 -5.29 2.22 -3.24
CA LEU A 82 -6.03 1.28 -2.40
C LEU A 82 -7.28 0.72 -3.10
N GLY A 83 -7.83 1.45 -4.07
CA GLY A 83 -8.97 0.97 -4.85
C GLY A 83 -8.69 -0.29 -5.67
N TRP A 84 -7.45 -0.49 -6.12
CA TRP A 84 -7.08 -1.69 -6.86
C TRP A 84 -6.21 -2.65 -6.05
N THR A 85 -5.37 -2.18 -5.12
CA THR A 85 -4.57 -3.10 -4.29
C THR A 85 -5.47 -3.96 -3.40
N ASP A 86 -6.58 -3.42 -2.88
CA ASP A 86 -7.53 -4.18 -2.05
C ASP A 86 -8.22 -5.31 -2.83
N LEU A 87 -8.37 -5.12 -4.15
CA LEU A 87 -8.92 -6.12 -5.05
C LEU A 87 -7.89 -7.19 -5.42
N LEU A 88 -6.60 -6.83 -5.50
CA LEU A 88 -5.54 -7.73 -5.93
C LEU A 88 -4.88 -8.52 -4.79
N TYR A 89 -4.85 -7.98 -3.57
CA TYR A 89 -4.03 -8.53 -2.48
C TYR A 89 -4.83 -8.86 -1.22
N TYR A 90 -4.27 -9.80 -0.45
CA TYR A 90 -4.37 -9.78 1.01
C TYR A 90 -3.18 -8.98 1.56
N ALA A 91 -3.42 -8.09 2.52
CA ALA A 91 -2.37 -7.34 3.20
C ALA A 91 -2.05 -7.99 4.55
N GLU A 92 -0.82 -8.44 4.73
CA GLU A 92 -0.34 -9.04 5.98
C GLU A 92 0.61 -8.08 6.70
N ASN A 93 0.30 -7.73 7.95
CA ASN A 93 1.18 -6.90 8.78
C ASN A 93 2.43 -7.69 9.20
N VAL A 94 3.61 -7.14 8.93
CA VAL A 94 4.88 -7.69 9.39
C VAL A 94 5.26 -7.04 10.71
N PRO A 95 5.58 -7.81 11.78
CA PRO A 95 6.06 -7.23 13.04
C PRO A 95 7.39 -6.51 12.86
N THR A 96 7.41 -5.21 13.13
CA THR A 96 8.57 -4.33 12.94
C THR A 96 8.85 -3.50 14.19
N TYR A 97 10.12 -3.15 14.41
CA TYR A 97 10.58 -2.45 15.60
C TYR A 97 11.54 -1.33 15.22
N LEU A 98 11.49 -0.21 15.94
CA LEU A 98 12.46 0.87 15.79
C LEU A 98 13.71 0.55 16.61
N ASN A 99 14.88 0.70 15.99
CA ASN A 99 16.15 0.33 16.61
C ASN A 99 16.45 1.22 17.83
N HIS A 100 16.65 0.63 19.00
CA HIS A 100 16.87 1.31 20.30
C HIS A 100 15.72 2.19 20.81
N ASP A 101 14.55 2.16 20.18
CA ASP A 101 13.36 2.91 20.64
C ASP A 101 12.11 2.04 20.57
N TRP A 102 12.04 1.10 21.51
CA TRP A 102 11.09 -0.02 21.49
C TRP A 102 9.62 0.37 21.73
N LEU A 103 9.39 1.58 22.26
CA LEU A 103 8.05 2.07 22.59
C LEU A 103 7.50 3.02 21.53
N GLN A 104 8.32 3.42 20.56
CA GLN A 104 7.92 4.33 19.49
C GLN A 104 7.24 3.56 18.36
N ASP A 105 5.99 3.91 18.09
CA ASP A 105 5.30 3.53 16.85
C ASP A 105 5.87 4.38 15.70
N TRP A 106 6.72 3.76 14.89
CA TRP A 106 7.31 4.39 13.71
C TRP A 106 6.38 4.30 12.50
N GLY A 107 5.46 3.34 12.49
CA GLY A 107 4.70 2.93 11.31
C GLY A 107 4.52 1.42 11.19
N THR A 108 4.04 1.01 10.03
CA THR A 108 3.75 -0.41 9.74
C THR A 108 4.36 -0.79 8.40
N LEU A 109 4.89 -2.02 8.33
CA LEU A 109 5.22 -2.69 7.07
C LEU A 109 4.14 -3.75 6.78
N GLN A 110 3.58 -3.73 5.58
CA GLN A 110 2.70 -4.77 5.08
C GLN A 110 3.35 -5.52 3.92
N ARG A 111 3.18 -6.84 3.91
CA ARG A 111 3.42 -7.68 2.74
C ARG A 111 2.12 -7.83 1.96
N PHE A 112 2.18 -7.57 0.65
CA PHE A 112 1.07 -7.84 -0.24
C PHE A 112 1.17 -9.26 -0.78
N ILE A 113 0.13 -10.05 -0.52
CA ILE A 113 -0.01 -11.44 -0.96
C ILE A 113 -1.05 -11.45 -2.09
N PRO A 114 -0.67 -11.73 -3.35
CA PRO A 114 -1.61 -11.78 -4.46
C PRO A 114 -2.74 -12.78 -4.17
N ARG A 115 -3.99 -12.37 -4.43
CA ARG A 115 -5.15 -13.26 -4.34
C ARG A 115 -5.07 -14.41 -5.34
N ASP A 116 -4.51 -14.14 -6.52
CA ASP A 116 -4.17 -15.15 -7.52
C ASP A 116 -2.64 -15.11 -7.76
N PRO A 117 -1.87 -16.06 -7.20
CA PRO A 117 -0.42 -16.09 -7.37
C PRO A 117 0.01 -16.62 -8.75
N THR A 118 -0.92 -17.14 -9.55
CA THR A 118 -0.63 -17.67 -10.90
C THR A 118 -0.78 -16.63 -12.00
N ALA A 119 -1.39 -15.49 -11.68
CA ALA A 119 -1.57 -14.38 -12.61
C ALA A 119 -0.22 -13.78 -13.04
N VAL A 120 -0.10 -13.47 -14.34
CA VAL A 120 1.10 -12.87 -14.94
C VAL A 120 0.78 -11.51 -15.58
N PRO A 121 1.76 -10.61 -15.71
CA PRO A 121 1.57 -9.36 -16.42
C PRO A 121 1.09 -9.57 -17.87
N VAL A 122 0.16 -8.73 -18.32
CA VAL A 122 -0.37 -8.76 -19.68
C VAL A 122 0.65 -8.24 -20.70
N THR A 123 0.68 -8.81 -21.91
CA THR A 123 1.40 -8.21 -23.03
C THR A 123 0.60 -7.05 -23.61
N VAL A 124 1.18 -5.85 -23.60
CA VAL A 124 0.48 -4.62 -24.00
C VAL A 124 0.84 -4.24 -25.43
N THR A 125 -0.16 -4.09 -26.29
CA THR A 125 0.00 -3.46 -27.61
C THR A 125 -0.30 -1.97 -27.48
N VAL A 126 0.64 -1.12 -27.91
CA VAL A 126 0.49 0.34 -27.88
C VAL A 126 0.42 0.86 -29.30
N THR A 127 -0.63 1.64 -29.60
CA THR A 127 -0.81 2.33 -30.87
C THR A 127 -0.80 3.84 -30.65
N HIS A 128 -0.41 4.59 -31.68
CA HIS A 128 -0.46 6.04 -31.68
C HIS A 128 -1.54 6.51 -32.63
N THR A 129 -2.35 7.47 -32.18
CA THR A 129 -3.43 8.07 -32.98
C THR A 129 -3.35 9.57 -32.83
N GLU A 130 -3.33 10.29 -33.95
CA GLU A 130 -3.41 11.75 -33.95
C GLU A 130 -4.86 12.19 -33.74
N VAL A 131 -5.06 13.12 -32.81
CA VAL A 131 -6.37 13.69 -32.47
C VAL A 131 -6.25 15.21 -32.35
N ASN A 132 -7.35 15.93 -32.54
CA ASN A 132 -7.36 17.38 -32.33
C ASN A 132 -7.43 17.75 -30.84
N GLY A 133 -7.14 19.01 -30.49
CA GLY A 133 -7.08 19.48 -29.10
C GLY A 133 -8.42 19.51 -28.34
N PHE A 134 -9.55 19.32 -29.01
CA PHE A 134 -10.89 19.22 -28.41
C PHE A 134 -11.42 17.79 -28.40
N TYR A 135 -10.64 16.82 -28.87
CA TYR A 135 -11.06 15.42 -28.91
C TYR A 135 -11.25 14.89 -27.49
N THR A 136 -12.38 14.23 -27.25
CA THR A 136 -12.63 13.44 -26.05
C THR A 136 -13.14 12.06 -26.45
N PRO A 137 -12.54 10.96 -25.97
CA PRO A 137 -13.02 9.60 -26.24
C PRO A 137 -14.29 9.26 -25.43
N GLY A 138 -14.78 10.17 -24.59
CA GLY A 138 -15.87 9.97 -23.64
C GLY A 138 -15.52 10.52 -22.26
N THR A 139 -16.51 10.54 -21.36
CA THR A 139 -16.29 10.97 -19.98
C THR A 139 -15.55 9.89 -19.19
N MET A 140 -14.64 10.30 -18.29
CA MET A 140 -14.11 9.37 -17.28
C MET A 140 -15.26 8.92 -16.36
N ARG A 141 -15.19 7.67 -15.91
CA ARG A 141 -16.16 7.15 -14.94
C ARG A 141 -15.91 7.81 -13.59
N ASP A 142 -16.94 8.43 -13.03
CA ASP A 142 -16.86 8.98 -11.67
C ASP A 142 -16.61 7.87 -10.64
N THR A 143 -15.79 8.19 -9.65
CA THR A 143 -15.69 7.36 -8.46
C THR A 143 -16.99 7.44 -7.65
N PRO A 144 -17.40 6.37 -6.96
CA PRO A 144 -18.53 6.46 -6.04
C PRO A 144 -18.26 7.56 -5.00
N PRO A 145 -19.28 8.28 -4.51
CA PRO A 145 -19.08 9.23 -3.44
C PRO A 145 -18.58 8.51 -2.18
N ALA A 146 -17.58 9.09 -1.51
CA ALA A 146 -17.11 8.58 -0.23
C ALA A 146 -18.26 8.57 0.80
N PRO A 147 -18.42 7.50 1.61
CA PRO A 147 -19.40 7.49 2.68
C PRO A 147 -19.12 8.64 3.66
N LYS A 148 -20.17 9.33 4.10
CA LYS A 148 -20.04 10.37 5.12
C LYS A 148 -19.49 9.73 6.39
N ARG A 149 -18.33 10.18 6.88
CA ARG A 149 -17.82 9.81 8.20
C ARG A 149 -18.82 10.33 9.25
N THR A 150 -19.58 9.43 9.86
CA THR A 150 -20.47 9.70 11.02
C THR A 150 -19.70 9.64 12.32
#